data_AF-A0A8H7V5S9-F1
#
_entry.id   AF-A0A8H7V5S9-F1
#
_cell.length_a   1.000
_cell.length_b   1.000
_cell.length_c   1.000
_cell.angle_alpha   90.00
_cell.angle_beta   90.00
_cell.angle_gamma   90.00
#
_symmetry.space_group_name_H-M   'P 1'
#
loop_
_entity.id
_entity.type
_entity.pdbx_description
1 polymer ?
#
loop_
_entity_poly.entity_id
_entity_poly.type
_entity_poly.pdbx_seq_one_letter_code
_entity_poly.pdbx_strand_id
1 'polypeptide(L)'
;MGTPKLVVDIARARVLETCKRQLHVRLKIASLPTETTTFGLLIYGLCYEVFVVSFDDGYYPYERVSFGLLPTSSSTYKNAEKTLMDLLQLKESTSIVVFDA
;
A
#
# COMPACT_ATOMS: atom_id res chain seq x y z
N MET A 1 -20.66 7.49 18.43
CA MET A 1 -20.01 8.03 17.22
C MET A 1 -18.51 7.81 17.34
N GLY A 2 -17.98 6.73 16.77
CA GLY A 2 -16.53 6.48 16.76
C GLY A 2 -15.85 7.52 15.88
N THR A 3 -14.82 8.17 16.41
CA THR A 3 -14.07 9.23 15.74
C THR A 3 -13.51 8.78 14.37
N PRO A 4 -13.46 9.65 13.34
CA PRO A 4 -12.93 9.35 12.00
C PRO A 4 -11.57 8.64 12.01
N LYS A 5 -10.72 8.97 12.99
CA LYS A 5 -9.41 8.37 13.20
C LYS A 5 -9.45 6.86 13.46
N LEU A 6 -10.41 6.38 14.26
CA LEU A 6 -10.52 4.96 14.60
C LEU A 6 -10.82 4.11 13.36
N VAL A 7 -11.67 4.60 12.47
CA VAL A 7 -12.02 3.92 11.22
C VAL A 7 -10.79 3.81 10.31
N VAL A 8 -10.04 4.91 10.16
CA VAL A 8 -8.80 4.93 9.37
C VAL A 8 -7.74 4.00 9.97
N ASP A 9 -7.60 3.98 11.29
CA ASP A 9 -6.64 3.09 11.97
C ASP A 9 -6.99 1.61 11.77
N ILE A 10 -8.28 1.25 11.82
CA ILE A 10 -8.77 -0.10 11.50
C ILE A 10 -8.48 -0.46 10.04
N ALA A 11 -8.76 0.45 9.11
CA ALA A 11 -8.50 0.24 7.69
C ALA A 11 -7.00 0.04 7.43
N ARG A 12 -6.14 0.87 8.03
CA ARG A 12 -4.68 0.72 7.96
C ARG A 12 -4.21 -0.64 8.44
N ALA A 13 -4.71 -1.11 9.59
CA ALA A 13 -4.39 -2.43 10.11
C ALA A 13 -4.79 -3.55 9.14
N ARG A 14 -5.96 -3.44 8.49
CA ARG A 14 -6.42 -4.41 7.49
C ARG A 14 -5.55 -4.46 6.23
N VAL A 15 -5.11 -3.29 5.75
CA VAL A 15 -4.18 -3.21 4.62
C VAL A 15 -2.87 -3.91 4.96
N LEU A 16 -2.27 -3.58 6.11
CA LEU A 16 -1.00 -4.17 6.55
C LEU A 16 -1.11 -5.68 6.76
N GLU A 17 -2.16 -6.18 7.40
CA GLU A 17 -2.37 -7.63 7.57
C GLU A 17 -2.55 -8.36 6.24
N THR A 18 -3.18 -7.71 5.26
CA THR A 18 -3.32 -8.30 3.93
C THR A 18 -1.97 -8.35 3.21
N CYS A 19 -1.21 -7.26 3.25
CA CYS A 19 0.16 -7.23 2.72
C CYS A 19 1.01 -8.34 3.32
N LYS A 20 0.97 -8.52 4.65
CA LYS A 20 1.68 -9.63 5.33
C LYS A 20 1.27 -11.00 4.81
N ARG A 21 -0.04 -11.29 4.72
CA ARG A 21 -0.53 -12.60 4.24
C ARG A 21 -0.08 -12.88 2.81
N GLN A 22 -0.17 -11.88 1.94
CA GLN A 22 0.25 -12.03 0.54
C GLN A 22 1.75 -12.20 0.41
N LEU A 23 2.52 -11.46 1.19
CA LEU A 23 3.95 -11.61 1.24
C LEU A 23 4.34 -12.99 1.77
N HIS A 24 3.69 -13.46 2.84
CA HIS A 24 3.89 -14.79 3.39
C HIS A 24 3.62 -15.90 2.36
N VAL A 25 2.56 -15.77 1.56
CA VAL A 25 2.27 -16.74 0.48
C VAL A 25 3.34 -16.69 -0.61
N ARG A 26 3.78 -15.50 -1.02
CA ARG A 26 4.85 -15.33 -2.02
C ARG A 26 6.18 -15.93 -1.56
N LEU A 27 6.56 -15.70 -0.30
CA LEU A 27 7.80 -16.23 0.28
C LEU A 27 7.90 -17.76 0.23
N LYS A 28 6.78 -18.49 0.23
CA LYS A 28 6.78 -19.96 0.13
C LYS A 28 7.28 -20.48 -1.22
N ILE A 29 7.21 -19.64 -2.25
CA ILE A 29 7.59 -19.99 -3.63
C ILE A 29 8.68 -19.06 -4.17
N ALA A 30 9.16 -18.13 -3.34
CA ALA A 30 10.13 -17.12 -3.74
C ALA A 30 11.51 -17.76 -3.93
N SER A 31 12.17 -17.36 -5.00
CA SER A 31 13.54 -17.72 -5.35
C SER A 31 14.49 -16.51 -5.29
N LEU A 32 13.95 -15.29 -5.29
CA LEU A 32 14.71 -14.04 -5.34
C LEU A 32 14.42 -13.10 -4.15
N PRO A 33 15.42 -12.34 -3.69
CA PRO A 33 15.25 -11.37 -2.60
C PRO A 33 14.24 -10.26 -2.90
N THR A 34 14.04 -9.86 -4.16
CA THR A 34 13.04 -8.83 -4.52
C THR A 34 11.60 -9.30 -4.29
N GLU A 35 11.38 -10.61 -4.14
CA GLU A 35 10.08 -11.21 -3.85
C GLU A 35 9.73 -11.16 -2.35
N THR A 36 10.64 -10.64 -1.51
CA THR A 36 10.44 -10.47 -0.06
C THR A 36 9.78 -9.14 0.31
N THR A 37 9.28 -8.38 -0.68
CA THR A 37 8.64 -7.09 -0.44
C THR A 37 7.28 -7.00 -1.12
N THR A 38 6.36 -6.22 -0.53
CA THR A 38 5.07 -5.86 -1.11
C THR A 38 4.70 -4.42 -0.74
N PHE A 39 3.77 -3.85 -1.51
CA PHE A 39 3.22 -2.53 -1.22
C PHE A 39 1.75 -2.62 -0.82
N GLY A 40 1.31 -1.68 0.02
CA GLY A 40 -0.09 -1.46 0.36
C GLY A 40 -0.47 0.00 0.12
N LEU A 41 -1.66 0.23 -0.42
CA LEU A 41 -2.22 1.57 -0.61
C LEU A 41 -3.52 1.68 0.20
N LEU A 42 -3.60 2.69 1.05
CA LEU A 42 -4.81 3.07 1.78
C LEU A 42 -5.28 4.43 1.27
N ILE A 43 -6.52 4.51 0.80
CA ILE A 43 -7.18 5.76 0.43
C ILE A 43 -8.33 6.01 1.41
N TYR A 44 -8.46 7.23 1.90
CA TYR A 44 -9.57 7.63 2.76
C TYR A 44 -9.91 9.11 2.56
N GLY A 45 -11.13 9.38 2.08
CA GLY A 45 -11.52 10.72 1.63
C GLY A 45 -10.59 11.20 0.51
N LEU A 46 -9.93 12.34 0.71
CA LEU A 46 -8.93 12.87 -0.20
C LEU A 46 -7.50 12.50 0.22
N CYS A 47 -7.30 11.69 1.24
CA CYS A 47 -5.96 11.31 1.70
C CYS A 47 -5.54 9.96 1.14
N TYR A 48 -4.23 9.78 0.95
CA TYR A 48 -3.64 8.48 0.66
C TYR A 48 -2.42 8.21 1.56
N GLU A 49 -2.17 6.92 1.84
CA GLU A 49 -0.97 6.41 2.48
C GLU A 49 -0.46 5.19 1.71
N VAL A 50 0.82 5.20 1.34
CA VAL A 50 1.53 4.07 0.71
C VAL A 50 2.45 3.44 1.74
N PHE A 51 2.38 2.13 1.85
CA PHE A 51 3.20 1.31 2.73
C PHE A 51 4.08 0.37 1.91
N VAL A 52 5.30 0.18 2.37
CA VAL A 52 6.15 -0.95 1.99
C VAL A 52 6.13 -1.93 3.15
N VAL A 53 5.88 -3.20 2.86
CA VAL A 53 5.96 -4.30 3.82
C VAL A 53 7.00 -5.27 3.30
N SER A 54 8.04 -5.53 4.08
CA SER A 54 9.07 -6.51 3.76
C SER A 54 8.99 -7.70 4.72
N PHE A 55 9.78 -8.73 4.44
CA PHE A 55 10.03 -9.83 5.36
C PHE A 55 11.51 -9.88 5.67
N ASP A 56 11.83 -9.72 6.95
CA ASP A 56 13.19 -9.70 7.46
C ASP A 56 13.23 -10.39 8.82
N ASP A 57 14.22 -11.28 8.99
CA ASP A 57 14.46 -12.08 10.21
C ASP A 57 13.20 -12.69 10.87
N GLY A 58 12.28 -13.24 10.08
CA GLY A 58 11.06 -13.87 10.60
C GLY A 58 9.92 -12.88 10.94
N TYR A 59 10.13 -11.59 10.76
CA TYR A 59 9.16 -10.52 11.00
C TYR A 59 8.70 -9.85 9.71
N TYR A 60 7.60 -9.10 9.81
CA TYR A 60 7.05 -8.30 8.71
C TYR A 60 7.07 -6.81 9.05
N PRO A 61 8.25 -6.16 9.01
CA PRO A 61 8.33 -4.72 9.19
C PRO A 61 7.58 -4.00 8.08
N TYR A 62 7.06 -2.82 8.39
CA TYR A 62 6.43 -1.95 7.41
C TYR A 62 6.85 -0.49 7.61
N GLU A 63 6.95 0.22 6.50
CA GLU A 63 7.27 1.65 6.45
C GLU A 63 6.22 2.38 5.63
N ARG A 64 5.82 3.58 6.06
CA ARG A 64 4.98 4.47 5.27
C ARG A 64 5.88 5.34 4.39
N VAL A 65 5.95 5.01 3.11
CA VAL A 65 6.88 5.66 2.16
C VAL A 65 6.30 6.90 1.49
N SER A 66 4.97 7.04 1.47
CA SER A 66 4.33 8.24 0.97
C SER A 66 3.00 8.47 1.69
N PHE A 67 2.66 9.73 1.92
CA PHE A 67 1.31 10.13 2.31
C PHE A 67 1.01 11.52 1.74
N GLY A 68 -0.26 11.80 1.49
CA GLY A 68 -0.63 13.11 0.96
C GLY A 68 -2.10 13.22 0.62
N LEU A 69 -2.43 14.30 -0.07
CA LEU A 69 -3.76 14.51 -0.62
C LEU A 69 -3.80 14.06 -2.08
N LEU A 70 -4.85 13.34 -2.43
CA LEU A 70 -5.24 13.09 -3.80
C LEU A 70 -5.57 14.45 -4.46
N PRO A 71 -5.15 14.65 -5.72
CA PRO A 71 -5.55 15.75 -6.55
C PRO A 71 -7.05 15.99 -6.61
N THR A 72 -7.43 17.25 -6.41
CA THR A 72 -8.83 17.69 -6.43
C THR A 72 -9.17 18.58 -7.63
N SER A 73 -8.17 19.02 -8.39
CA SER A 73 -8.34 19.83 -9.60
C SER A 73 -7.70 19.19 -10.83
N SER A 74 -8.18 19.55 -12.02
CA SER A 74 -7.63 19.09 -13.30
C SER A 74 -6.13 19.37 -13.47
N SER A 75 -5.61 20.45 -12.85
CA SER A 75 -4.19 20.78 -12.86
C SER A 75 -3.36 19.88 -11.93
N THR A 76 -3.94 19.40 -10.82
CA THR A 76 -3.30 18.41 -9.94
C THR A 76 -3.50 16.96 -10.42
N TYR A 77 -4.54 16.68 -11.23
CA TYR A 77 -4.95 15.32 -11.63
C TYR A 77 -3.86 14.57 -12.41
N LYS A 78 -3.08 15.30 -13.22
CA LYS A 78 -1.93 14.75 -13.96
C LYS A 78 -0.94 14.04 -13.04
N ASN A 79 -0.80 14.49 -11.79
CA ASN A 79 0.12 13.88 -10.85
C ASN A 79 -0.45 12.62 -10.20
N ALA A 80 -1.75 12.54 -9.88
CA ALA A 80 -2.30 11.29 -9.33
C ALA A 80 -2.55 10.22 -10.39
N GLU A 81 -2.96 10.58 -11.59
CA GLU A 81 -3.02 9.62 -12.68
C GLU A 81 -1.61 9.07 -12.94
N LYS A 82 -0.60 9.94 -12.99
CA LYS A 82 0.79 9.50 -13.07
C LYS A 82 1.21 8.66 -11.86
N THR A 83 0.91 9.04 -10.63
CA THR A 83 1.25 8.24 -9.44
C THR A 83 0.54 6.89 -9.42
N LEU A 84 -0.73 6.82 -9.81
CA LEU A 84 -1.48 5.57 -9.94
C LEU A 84 -0.95 4.72 -11.10
N MET A 85 -0.56 5.34 -12.22
CA MET A 85 0.07 4.66 -13.35
C MET A 85 1.48 4.17 -12.99
N ASP A 86 2.27 4.93 -12.23
CA ASP A 86 3.58 4.54 -11.72
C ASP A 86 3.41 3.39 -10.71
N LEU A 87 2.40 3.43 -9.85
CA LEU A 87 2.01 2.34 -8.96
C LEU A 87 1.48 1.12 -9.72
N LEU A 88 0.79 1.30 -10.85
CA LEU A 88 0.34 0.21 -11.73
C LEU A 88 1.50 -0.41 -12.51
N GLN A 89 2.47 0.38 -12.96
CA GLN A 89 3.71 -0.12 -13.58
C GLN A 89 4.58 -0.84 -12.54
N LEU A 90 4.62 -0.34 -11.31
CA LEU A 90 5.16 -1.07 -10.15
C LEU A 90 4.37 -2.34 -9.86
N LYS A 91 3.04 -2.34 -10.02
CA LYS A 91 2.19 -3.53 -9.86
C LYS A 91 2.52 -4.60 -10.91
N GLU A 92 2.75 -4.19 -12.15
CA GLU A 92 3.12 -5.09 -13.23
C GLU A 92 4.53 -5.67 -13.06
N SER A 93 5.39 -4.98 -12.31
CA SER A 93 6.72 -5.48 -11.91
C SER A 93 6.74 -6.12 -10.51
N THR A 94 5.66 -6.06 -9.73
CA THR A 94 5.54 -6.63 -8.37
C THR A 94 4.07 -6.70 -7.91
N SER A 95 3.57 -7.78 -7.30
CA SER A 95 2.15 -7.85 -6.88
C SER A 95 1.74 -6.77 -5.85
N ILE A 96 1.01 -5.72 -6.29
CA ILE A 96 0.43 -4.63 -5.47
C ILE A 96 -1.08 -4.82 -5.32
N VAL A 97 -1.62 -4.52 -4.13
CA VAL A 97 -3.06 -4.55 -3.83
C VAL A 97 -3.57 -3.21 -3.31
N VAL A 98 -4.69 -2.77 -3.88
CA VAL A 98 -5.38 -1.51 -3.58
C VAL A 98 -6.63 -1.81 -2.77
N PHE A 99 -6.85 -1.08 -1.68
CA PHE A 99 -8.07 -1.14 -0.88
C PHE A 99 -8.77 0.21 -0.90
N ASP A 100 -10.08 0.19 -1.17
CA ASP A 100 -10.99 1.33 -1.03
C ASP A 100 -11.75 1.18 0.31
N ALA A 101 -11.85 2.25 1.09
CA ALA A 101 -12.30 2.23 2.48
C ALA A 101 -13.68 2.87 2.68
#